data_AF-X1JH36-F1
#
_entry.id   AF-X1JH36-F1
#
_cell.length_a   1.000
_cell.length_b   1.000
_cell.length_c   1.000
_cell.angle_alpha   90.00
_cell.angle_beta   90.00
_cell.angle_gamma   90.00
#
_symmetry.space_group_name_H-M   'P 1'
#
loop_
_entity.id
_entity.type
_entity.pdbx_description
1 polymer ?
#
loop_
_entity_poly.entity_id
_entity_poly.type
_entity_poly.pdbx_seq_one_letter_code
_entity_poly.pdbx_strand_id
1 'polypeptide(L)'
;DRWVFNLAPLLIFVPVLLTLIVIPMGDGILVKDLNVGILYVFAVGGITVISILMAGWGSNNKYSLLGALRTVSQMVSYKLPLI
;
A
#
# COMPACT_ATOMS: atom_id res chain seq x y z
N ASP A 1 11.65 9.62 14.23
CA ASP A 1 10.60 8.59 14.37
C ASP A 1 9.18 9.07 14.58
N ARG A 2 8.87 10.04 15.46
CA ARG A 2 7.46 10.44 15.72
C ARG A 2 6.66 10.79 14.47
N TRP A 3 7.27 11.51 13.52
CA TRP A 3 6.65 11.80 12.21
C TRP A 3 6.50 10.56 11.32
N VAL A 4 7.54 9.70 11.28
CA VAL A 4 7.55 8.46 10.50
C VAL A 4 6.45 7.50 11.00
N PHE A 5 6.33 7.35 12.33
CA PHE A 5 5.34 6.51 12.97
C PHE A 5 3.92 7.09 12.82
N ASN A 6 3.74 8.40 13.01
CA ASN A 6 2.42 9.03 12.90
C ASN A 6 1.90 9.11 11.45
N LEU A 7 2.80 9.20 10.46
CA LEU A 7 2.42 9.20 9.04
C LEU A 7 2.20 7.80 8.48
N ALA A 8 2.75 6.75 9.11
CA ALA A 8 2.63 5.39 8.60
C ALA A 8 1.16 4.90 8.45
N PRO A 9 0.23 5.17 9.40
CA PRO A 9 -1.18 4.85 9.22
C PRO A 9 -1.81 5.64 8.07
N LEU A 10 -1.49 6.93 7.94
CA LEU A 10 -2.03 7.74 6.84
C LEU A 10 -1.62 7.16 5.48
N LEU A 11 -0.35 6.81 5.33
CA LEU A 11 0.21 6.25 4.11
C LEU A 11 -0.33 4.85 3.78
N ILE A 12 -0.85 4.10 4.75
CA ILE A 12 -1.50 2.80 4.48
C ILE A 12 -2.93 2.97 3.96
N PHE A 13 -3.63 4.02 4.37
CA PHE A 13 -5.01 4.30 3.94
C PHE A 13 -5.09 4.95 2.55
N VAL A 14 -4.14 5.84 2.23
CA VAL A 14 -4.14 6.59 0.95
C VAL A 14 -4.20 5.66 -0.28
N PRO A 15 -3.38 4.59 -0.39
CA PRO A 15 -3.40 3.68 -1.52
C PRO A 15 -4.76 2.99 -1.70
N VAL A 16 -5.42 2.61 -0.60
CA VAL A 16 -6.74 1.96 -0.63
C VAL A 16 -7.77 2.90 -1.24
N LEU A 17 -7.80 4.16 -0.80
CA LEU A 17 -8.71 5.16 -1.36
C LEU A 17 -8.40 5.45 -2.83
N LEU A 18 -7.12 5.52 -3.21
CA LEU A 18 -6.69 5.76 -4.58
C LEU A 18 -7.07 4.62 -5.54
N THR A 19 -7.10 3.36 -5.07
CA THR A 19 -7.52 2.22 -5.90
C THR A 19 -9.00 2.26 -6.29
N LEU A 20 -9.85 2.94 -5.50
CA LEU A 20 -11.29 3.09 -5.81
C LEU A 20 -11.56 3.89 -7.10
N ILE A 21 -10.59 4.67 -7.58
CA ILE A 21 -10.73 5.47 -8.81
C ILE A 21 -10.88 4.57 -10.06
N VAL A 22 -10.22 3.41 -10.05
CA VAL A 22 -10.14 2.51 -11.22
C VAL A 22 -11.24 1.45 -11.20
N ILE A 23 -11.82 1.14 -10.04
CA ILE A 23 -12.77 0.04 -9.90
C ILE A 23 -14.15 0.48 -10.45
N PRO A 24 -14.70 -0.19 -11.48
CA PRO A 24 -16.04 0.09 -11.96
C PRO A 24 -17.08 -0.36 -10.93
N MET A 25 -18.00 0.54 -10.55
CA MET A 25 -19.06 0.24 -9.56
C MET A 25 -20.40 -0.14 -10.20
N GLY A 26 -20.52 -0.03 -11.52
CA GLY A 26 -21.72 -0.37 -12.29
C GLY A 26 -21.64 0.16 -13.72
N ASP A 27 -22.66 -0.10 -14.52
CA ASP A 27 -22.73 0.36 -15.91
C ASP A 27 -22.66 1.90 -15.98
N GLY A 28 -21.57 2.42 -16.53
CA GLY A 28 -21.32 3.86 -16.65
C GLY A 28 -20.89 4.57 -15.36
N ILE A 29 -20.79 3.87 -14.23
CA ILE A 29 -20.33 4.44 -12.95
C ILE A 29 -18.84 4.17 -12.81
N LEU A 30 -18.05 5.01 -13.48
CA LEU A 30 -16.59 5.00 -13.42
C LEU A 30 -16.10 6.38 -12.98
N VAL A 31 -15.27 6.45 -11.94
CA VAL A 31 -14.73 7.74 -11.46
C VAL A 31 -13.82 8.36 -12.52
N LYS A 32 -12.95 7.54 -13.13
CA LYS A 32 -12.10 7.96 -14.24
C LYS A 32 -11.69 6.77 -15.09
N ASP A 33 -11.92 6.87 -16.40
CA ASP A 33 -11.40 5.88 -17.34
C ASP A 33 -9.91 6.08 -17.55
N LEU A 34 -9.13 5.10 -17.09
CA LEU A 34 -7.70 5.05 -17.21
C LEU A 34 -7.36 3.86 -18.12
N ASN A 35 -6.85 4.16 -19.32
CA ASN A 35 -6.36 3.13 -20.26
C ASN A 35 -5.32 2.19 -19.61
N VAL A 36 -4.62 2.67 -18.58
CA VAL A 36 -3.64 1.92 -17.78
C VAL A 36 -4.11 1.62 -16.35
N GLY A 37 -5.41 1.37 -16.15
CA GLY A 37 -6.00 1.16 -14.82
C GLY A 37 -5.34 0.05 -14.00
N ILE A 38 -5.04 -1.09 -14.62
CA ILE A 38 -4.39 -2.24 -13.96
C ILE A 38 -2.98 -1.86 -13.46
N LEU A 39 -2.16 -1.26 -14.34
CA LEU A 39 -0.82 -0.75 -14.00
C LEU A 39 -0.87 0.27 -12.86
N TYR A 40 -1.89 1.14 -12.84
CA TYR A 40 -2.10 2.11 -11.78
C TYR A 40 -2.34 1.43 -10.42
N VAL A 41 -3.20 0.41 -10.36
CA VAL A 41 -3.47 -0.34 -9.12
C VAL A 41 -2.18 -0.99 -8.58
N PHE A 42 -1.35 -1.55 -9.45
CA PHE A 42 -0.05 -2.10 -9.07
C PHE A 42 0.91 -1.05 -8.53
N ALA A 43 1.02 0.09 -9.22
CA ALA A 43 1.88 1.20 -8.82
C ALA A 43 1.49 1.75 -7.43
N VAL A 44 0.20 2.02 -7.24
CA VAL A 44 -0.34 2.53 -5.97
C VAL A 44 -0.19 1.50 -4.85
N GLY A 45 -0.44 0.22 -5.13
CA GLY A 45 -0.27 -0.84 -4.15
C GLY A 45 1.17 -0.99 -3.65
N GLY A 46 2.19 -0.49 -4.37
CA GLY A 46 3.59 -0.52 -3.92
C GLY A 46 3.85 0.34 -2.67
N ILE A 47 3.07 1.43 -2.50
CA ILE A 47 3.21 2.39 -1.40
C ILE A 47 2.91 1.74 -0.03
N THR A 48 2.03 0.74 0.00
CA THR A 48 1.67 0.00 1.22
C THR A 48 2.89 -0.67 1.88
N VAL A 49 3.86 -1.13 1.08
CA VAL A 49 5.08 -1.79 1.59
C VAL A 49 5.94 -0.80 2.39
N ILE A 50 6.11 0.40 1.85
CA ILE A 50 6.87 1.48 2.49
C ILE A 50 6.18 1.89 3.79
N SER A 51 4.86 1.98 3.80
CA SER A 51 4.06 2.35 4.97
C SER A 51 4.25 1.38 6.14
N ILE A 52 4.26 0.08 5.87
CA ILE A 52 4.48 -0.96 6.89
C ILE A 52 5.91 -0.90 7.45
N LEU A 53 6.89 -0.64 6.59
CA LEU A 53 8.28 -0.48 7.02
C LEU A 53 8.46 0.77 7.90
N MET A 54 7.80 1.89 7.55
CA MET A 54 7.77 3.10 8.36
C MET A 54 7.13 2.85 9.74
N ALA A 55 6.02 2.11 9.81
CA ALA A 55 5.38 1.74 11.07
C ALA A 55 6.29 0.87 11.96
N GLY A 56 6.96 -0.12 11.35
CA GLY A 56 7.87 -1.02 12.05
C GLY A 56 9.12 -0.33 12.58
N TRP A 57 9.74 0.52 11.76
CA TRP A 57 10.93 1.30 12.12
C TRP A 57 10.61 2.39 13.15
N GLY A 58 9.53 3.15 12.94
CA GLY A 58 9.13 4.26 13.81
C GLY A 58 8.65 3.83 15.21
N SER A 59 8.32 2.55 15.39
CA SER A 59 7.91 1.97 16.68
C SER A 59 9.09 1.80 17.68
N ASN A 60 10.34 1.88 17.20
CA ASN A 60 11.54 1.76 18.03
C ASN A 60 11.57 0.50 18.92
N ASN A 61 11.07 -0.63 18.39
CA ASN A 61 11.07 -1.92 19.06
C ASN A 61 11.60 -3.02 18.14
N LYS A 62 12.56 -3.82 18.64
CA LYS A 62 13.19 -4.91 17.90
C LYS A 62 12.17 -5.89 17.32
N TYR A 63 11.16 -6.27 18.11
CA TYR A 63 10.14 -7.23 17.67
C TYR A 63 9.20 -6.64 16.62
N SER A 64 8.84 -5.37 16.75
CA SER A 64 8.01 -4.66 15.75
C SER A 64 8.73 -4.52 14.42
N LEU A 65 10.04 -4.22 14.43
CA LEU A 65 10.84 -4.13 13.21
C LEU A 65 10.95 -5.49 12.52
N LEU A 66 11.23 -6.56 13.26
CA LEU A 66 11.28 -7.92 12.71
C LEU A 66 9.92 -8.37 12.16
N GLY A 67 8.82 -8.03 12.85
CA GLY A 67 7.47 -8.28 12.36
C GLY A 67 7.19 -7.56 11.04
N ALA A 68 7.52 -6.27 10.97
CA ALA A 68 7.34 -5.47 9.75
C ALA A 68 8.15 -6.03 8.57
N LEU A 69 9.41 -6.44 8.79
CA LEU A 69 10.25 -7.05 7.75
C LEU A 69 9.64 -8.35 7.20
N ARG A 70 9.06 -9.19 8.08
CA ARG A 70 8.35 -10.41 7.66
C ARG A 70 7.15 -10.07 6.78
N THR A 71 6.30 -9.13 7.21
CA THR A 71 5.14 -8.71 6.43
C THR A 71 5.54 -8.10 5.09
N VAL A 72 6.59 -7.27 5.06
CA VAL A 72 7.15 -6.70 3.83
C VAL A 72 7.61 -7.80 2.88
N SER A 73 8.37 -8.78 3.37
CA SER A 73 8.82 -9.90 2.52
C SER A 73 7.65 -10.67 1.92
N GLN A 74 6.61 -10.97 2.71
CA GLN A 74 5.43 -11.68 2.22
C GLN A 74 4.71 -10.87 1.14
N MET A 75 4.43 -9.58 1.38
CA MET A 75 3.74 -8.73 0.41
C MET A 75 4.51 -8.60 -0.91
N VAL A 76 5.85 -8.46 -0.85
CA VAL A 76 6.67 -8.40 -2.07
C VAL A 76 6.63 -9.73 -2.82
N SER A 77 6.74 -10.86 -2.12
CA SER A 77 6.67 -12.19 -2.73
C SER A 77 5.33 -12.46 -3.42
N TYR A 78 4.21 -11.93 -2.91
CA TYR A 78 2.90 -12.10 -3.55
C TYR A 78 2.59 -11.07 -4.65
N LYS A 79 3.38 -9.99 -4.77
CA LYS A 79 3.18 -8.98 -5.82
C LYS A 79 3.72 -9.42 -7.17
N LEU A 80 4.88 -10.08 -7.20
CA LEU A 80 5.50 -10.52 -8.46
C LEU A 80 4.66 -11.53 -9.24
N PRO A 81 4.02 -12.54 -8.60
CA PRO A 81 3.13 -13.47 -9.31
C PRO A 81 1.77 -12.89 -9.70
N LEU A 82 1.39 -11.75 -9.11
CA LEU A 82 0.12 -11.08 -9.39
C LEU A 82 0.19 -10.19 -10.64
N ILE A 83 1.40 -9.77 -11.03
CA ILE A 83 1.70 -9.02 -12.27
C ILE A 83 1.77 -10.01 -13.43
#